data_AF-A0A4Z1IHK2-F1
#
_entry.id   AF-A0A4Z1IHK2-F1
#
_cell.length_a   1.000
_cell.length_b   1.000
_cell.length_c   1.000
_cell.angle_alpha   90.00
_cell.angle_beta   90.00
_cell.angle_gamma   90.00
#
_symmetry.space_group_name_H-M   'P 1'
#
loop_
_entity.id
_entity.type
_entity.pdbx_description
1 polymer ?
#
loop_
_entity_poly.entity_id
_entity_poly.type
_entity_poly.pdbx_seq_one_letter_code
_entity_poly.pdbx_strand_id
1 'polypeptide(L)'
;MPSTTESFPQLVSSAKQDKLTPLNAPSSIETPRIRRRSSGLGGEIRAGDTGAPAFATVDVRPPSPGTIKAQADRDRKKPYSKRRKAKTLLQQYKRYALKHTWVTPLAIIAAVLSLYAINPSKSNPLHYFIFPAYELPREEGSDPGAPVQYGKGPWDFALVSFYIVVLSFTREFIMQKFLRPLARKSGLKSRAKQSRFMEQMYTAIYFGFLGPCGLYVMSRTPVWYFNTHGMYEGFPHKTHEGMFKFYYLFQAAY
;
A
#
# COMPACT_ATOMS: atom_id res chain seq x y z
N MET A 1 -29.11 53.50 7.08
CA MET A 1 -30.01 52.67 6.24
C MET A 1 -29.53 52.77 4.79
N PRO A 2 -29.66 51.70 4.00
CA PRO A 2 -28.61 51.23 3.12
C PRO A 2 -28.91 51.36 1.61
N SER A 3 -27.84 51.10 0.84
CA SER A 3 -27.78 50.42 -0.47
C SER A 3 -28.50 51.02 -1.69
N THR A 4 -27.69 51.50 -2.64
CA THR A 4 -27.95 51.45 -4.08
C THR A 4 -26.92 50.52 -4.73
N THR A 5 -27.39 49.48 -5.40
CA THR A 5 -26.77 48.97 -6.65
C THR A 5 -27.82 48.14 -7.38
N GLU A 6 -28.02 48.52 -8.63
CA GLU A 6 -29.14 48.23 -9.52
C GLU A 6 -29.15 46.81 -10.06
N SER A 7 -30.36 46.31 -10.38
CA SER A 7 -30.62 45.09 -11.14
C SER A 7 -30.87 45.41 -12.62
N PHE A 8 -30.23 44.66 -13.51
CA PHE A 8 -30.43 44.73 -14.97
C PHE A 8 -31.79 44.15 -15.41
N PRO A 9 -32.45 44.71 -16.44
CA PRO A 9 -33.74 44.24 -16.92
C PRO A 9 -33.64 43.00 -17.83
N GLN A 10 -34.63 42.11 -17.71
CA GLN A 10 -34.84 40.93 -18.56
C GLN A 10 -35.53 41.32 -19.87
N LEU A 11 -34.99 40.92 -21.03
CA LEU A 11 -35.67 41.03 -22.31
C LEU A 11 -36.34 39.70 -22.68
N VAL A 12 -37.67 39.76 -22.71
CA VAL A 12 -38.60 38.72 -23.14
C VAL A 12 -38.72 38.73 -24.67
N SER A 13 -38.84 37.52 -25.21
CA SER A 13 -39.07 37.12 -26.61
C SER A 13 -40.26 37.82 -27.30
N SER A 14 -40.14 38.12 -28.60
CA SER A 14 -41.23 37.92 -29.56
C SER A 14 -40.77 37.89 -31.02
N ALA A 15 -40.87 36.68 -31.57
CA ALA A 15 -41.43 36.31 -32.86
C ALA A 15 -41.45 37.30 -34.05
N LYS A 16 -40.87 36.86 -35.17
CA LYS A 16 -41.58 36.85 -36.45
C LYS A 16 -41.11 35.69 -37.33
N GLN A 17 -42.07 34.84 -37.68
CA GLN A 17 -41.97 33.78 -38.69
C GLN A 17 -41.82 34.39 -40.07
N ASP A 18 -40.96 33.81 -40.90
CA ASP A 18 -41.22 33.72 -42.34
C ASP A 18 -40.84 32.34 -42.84
N LYS A 19 -41.72 31.83 -43.71
CA LYS A 19 -41.96 30.41 -43.98
C LYS A 19 -41.71 30.16 -45.46
N LEU A 20 -40.62 29.48 -45.81
CA LEU A 20 -40.46 28.85 -47.13
C LEU A 20 -39.78 27.47 -46.96
N THR A 21 -40.51 26.43 -47.32
CA THR A 21 -40.12 25.01 -47.42
C THR A 21 -40.24 24.58 -48.90
N PRO A 22 -39.80 23.39 -49.34
CA PRO A 22 -38.50 22.72 -49.16
C PRO A 22 -37.95 22.21 -50.54
N LEU A 23 -36.69 21.81 -50.64
CA LEU A 23 -36.28 20.84 -51.68
C LEU A 23 -35.05 20.03 -51.24
N ASN A 24 -35.27 18.71 -51.22
CA ASN A 24 -34.30 17.60 -51.15
C ASN A 24 -33.53 17.38 -49.85
N ALA A 25 -33.91 16.31 -49.14
CA ALA A 25 -32.99 15.51 -48.35
C ALA A 25 -31.99 14.79 -49.31
N PRO A 26 -30.78 14.43 -48.85
CA PRO A 26 -30.67 13.12 -48.22
C PRO A 26 -29.71 13.02 -47.03
N SER A 27 -29.96 11.96 -46.26
CA SER A 27 -29.04 11.19 -45.41
C SER A 27 -28.33 11.90 -44.25
N SER A 28 -28.91 11.64 -43.08
CA SER A 28 -28.29 11.63 -41.75
C SER A 28 -26.86 11.06 -41.72
N ILE A 29 -25.92 11.86 -41.23
CA ILE A 29 -24.77 11.37 -40.48
C ILE A 29 -24.69 12.22 -39.20
N GLU A 30 -25.41 11.81 -38.16
CA GLU A 30 -25.12 12.26 -36.81
C GLU A 30 -23.77 11.69 -36.39
N THR A 31 -22.71 12.49 -36.53
CA THR A 31 -21.45 12.20 -35.84
C THR A 31 -21.70 12.35 -34.33
N PRO A 32 -21.41 11.33 -33.49
CA PRO A 32 -21.61 11.46 -32.05
C PRO A 32 -20.65 12.53 -31.52
N ARG A 33 -21.22 13.62 -30.98
CA ARG A 33 -20.45 14.66 -30.28
C ARG A 33 -19.64 14.00 -29.16
N ILE A 34 -18.32 13.97 -29.32
CA ILE A 34 -17.40 13.46 -28.32
C ILE A 34 -17.55 14.32 -27.06
N ARG A 35 -18.18 13.76 -26.03
CA ARG A 35 -18.31 14.38 -24.72
C ARG A 35 -16.89 14.57 -24.16
N ARG A 36 -16.46 15.83 -24.07
CA ARG A 36 -15.18 16.23 -23.47
C ARG A 36 -15.10 15.59 -22.09
N ARG A 37 -14.11 14.70 -21.88
CA ARG A 37 -13.84 14.12 -20.56
C ARG A 37 -13.59 15.27 -19.61
N SER A 38 -14.47 15.45 -18.62
CA SER A 38 -14.14 16.33 -17.51
C SER A 38 -12.87 15.78 -16.87
N SER A 39 -11.87 16.65 -16.76
CA SER A 39 -10.63 16.40 -16.04
C SER A 39 -10.98 15.79 -14.68
N GLY A 40 -10.38 14.65 -14.34
CA GLY A 40 -10.47 14.00 -13.04
C GLY A 40 -9.77 14.78 -11.92
N LEU A 41 -9.80 16.12 -11.98
CA LEU A 41 -9.36 17.02 -10.94
C LEU A 41 -10.59 17.48 -10.15
N GLY A 42 -11.31 16.52 -9.60
CA GLY A 42 -12.51 16.73 -8.79
C GLY A 42 -12.31 16.16 -7.40
N GLY A 43 -11.68 16.94 -6.51
CA GLY A 43 -11.80 16.78 -5.06
C GLY A 43 -10.71 16.01 -4.30
N GLU A 44 -9.60 15.62 -4.93
CA GLU A 44 -8.49 14.96 -4.22
C GLU A 44 -7.37 15.94 -3.89
N ILE A 45 -7.57 16.76 -2.85
CA ILE A 45 -6.46 17.37 -2.14
C ILE A 45 -5.82 16.25 -1.31
N ARG A 46 -4.80 15.58 -1.85
CA ARG A 46 -3.95 14.61 -1.16
C ARG A 46 -2.87 15.34 -0.35
N ALA A 47 -3.27 16.10 0.66
CA ALA A 47 -2.33 16.61 1.65
C ALA A 47 -2.15 15.54 2.74
N GLY A 48 -1.05 14.78 2.72
CA GLY A 48 -0.69 13.85 3.80
C GLY A 48 -0.58 12.36 3.44
N ASP A 49 -0.67 11.99 2.15
CA ASP A 49 -0.68 10.58 1.71
C ASP A 49 0.75 10.07 1.43
N THR A 50 1.56 9.88 2.49
CA THR A 50 2.94 9.35 2.36
C THR A 50 3.01 7.81 2.34
N GLY A 51 1.89 7.11 2.42
CA GLY A 51 1.86 5.65 2.35
C GLY A 51 1.61 5.15 0.92
N ALA A 52 2.41 4.19 0.44
CA ALA A 52 2.10 3.50 -0.81
C ALA A 52 0.68 2.89 -0.74
N PRO A 53 -0.23 3.10 -1.71
CA PRO A 53 -1.61 2.63 -1.59
C PRO A 53 -1.67 1.10 -1.52
N ALA A 54 -2.58 0.55 -0.71
CA ALA A 54 -2.80 -0.89 -0.65
C ALA A 54 -3.39 -1.35 -2.00
N PHE A 55 -2.99 -2.50 -2.51
CA PHE A 55 -3.57 -3.02 -3.75
C PHE A 55 -5.08 -3.28 -3.61
N ALA A 56 -5.56 -3.50 -2.38
CA ALA A 56 -6.99 -3.59 -2.07
C ALA A 56 -7.77 -2.26 -2.22
N THR A 57 -7.08 -1.11 -2.16
CA THR A 57 -7.66 0.23 -2.34
C THR A 57 -7.47 0.79 -3.74
N VAL A 58 -6.62 0.18 -4.57
CA VAL A 58 -6.44 0.55 -5.98
C VAL A 58 -7.68 0.19 -6.80
N ASP A 59 -8.33 1.20 -7.38
CA ASP A 59 -9.48 1.04 -8.28
C ASP A 59 -9.05 0.41 -9.63
N VAL A 60 -9.06 -0.92 -9.70
CA VAL A 60 -8.85 -1.64 -10.97
C VAL A 60 -10.16 -1.67 -11.76
N ARG A 61 -10.23 -0.91 -12.86
CA ARG A 61 -11.36 -0.96 -13.79
C ARG A 61 -11.47 -2.36 -14.42
N PRO A 62 -12.67 -2.99 -14.42
CA PRO A 62 -12.84 -4.28 -15.08
C PRO A 62 -12.66 -4.15 -16.61
N PRO A 63 -12.14 -5.20 -17.28
CA PRO A 63 -11.95 -5.20 -18.72
C PRO A 63 -13.30 -5.07 -19.45
N SER A 64 -13.28 -4.40 -20.60
CA SER A 64 -14.48 -4.16 -21.40
C SER A 64 -15.03 -5.48 -21.99
N PRO A 65 -16.35 -5.57 -22.26
CA PRO A 65 -16.95 -6.77 -22.86
C PRO A 65 -16.28 -7.21 -24.18
N GLY A 66 -15.80 -6.25 -24.97
CA GLY A 66 -15.07 -6.51 -26.22
C GLY A 66 -13.70 -7.15 -26.00
N THR A 67 -12.97 -6.80 -24.93
CA THR A 67 -11.69 -7.44 -24.61
C THR A 67 -11.88 -8.88 -24.12
N ILE A 68 -12.95 -9.15 -23.38
CA ILE A 68 -13.32 -10.51 -22.94
C ILE A 68 -13.63 -11.41 -24.15
N LYS A 69 -14.41 -10.91 -25.12
CA LYS A 69 -14.80 -11.67 -26.32
C LYS A 69 -13.61 -11.97 -27.24
N ALA A 70 -12.74 -10.99 -27.47
CA ALA A 70 -11.51 -11.17 -28.26
C ALA A 70 -10.54 -12.18 -27.63
N GLN A 71 -10.52 -12.27 -26.30
CA GLN A 71 -9.69 -13.23 -25.57
C GLN A 71 -10.26 -14.66 -25.66
N ALA A 72 -11.59 -14.82 -25.63
CA ALA A 72 -12.27 -16.10 -25.79
C ALA A 72 -12.06 -16.70 -27.20
N ASP A 73 -12.14 -15.89 -28.26
CA ASP A 73 -11.91 -16.36 -29.64
C ASP A 73 -10.45 -16.78 -29.88
N ARG A 74 -9.49 -16.10 -29.24
CA ARG A 74 -8.07 -16.48 -29.25
C ARG A 74 -7.81 -17.81 -28.52
N ASP A 75 -8.57 -18.12 -27.48
CA ASP A 75 -8.42 -19.34 -26.70
C ASP A 75 -9.09 -20.57 -27.34
N ARG A 76 -10.12 -20.37 -28.17
CA ARG A 76 -10.81 -21.41 -28.95
C ARG A 76 -9.94 -22.00 -30.07
N LYS A 77 -9.00 -21.23 -30.61
CA LYS A 77 -8.12 -21.66 -31.74
C LYS A 77 -6.89 -22.47 -31.34
N LYS A 78 -6.61 -22.69 -30.05
CA LYS A 78 -5.35 -23.33 -29.60
C LYS A 78 -5.51 -24.82 -29.30
N PRO A 79 -4.64 -25.71 -29.85
CA PRO A 79 -4.72 -27.14 -29.62
C PRO A 79 -4.46 -27.50 -28.15
N TYR A 80 -5.17 -28.53 -27.68
CA TYR A 80 -5.12 -29.02 -26.30
C TYR A 80 -3.75 -29.69 -26.02
N SER A 81 -2.84 -28.99 -25.34
CA SER A 81 -1.56 -29.55 -24.89
C SER A 81 -1.58 -29.84 -23.39
N LYS A 82 -0.88 -30.88 -22.93
CA LYS A 82 -0.71 -31.19 -21.49
C LYS A 82 -0.09 -30.02 -20.70
N ARG A 83 0.70 -29.16 -21.36
CA ARG A 83 1.21 -27.86 -20.85
C ARG A 83 0.09 -26.89 -20.44
N ARG A 84 -1.13 -27.07 -20.96
CA ARG A 84 -2.33 -26.29 -20.60
C ARG A 84 -2.77 -26.55 -19.16
N LYS A 85 -2.57 -27.77 -18.60
CA LYS A 85 -2.94 -28.10 -17.21
C LYS A 85 -2.12 -27.35 -16.16
N ALA A 86 -0.80 -27.29 -16.31
CA ALA A 86 0.07 -26.48 -15.46
C ALA A 86 -0.21 -24.98 -15.63
N LYS A 87 -0.48 -24.53 -16.87
CA LYS A 87 -0.93 -23.15 -17.13
C LYS A 87 -2.26 -22.84 -16.43
N THR A 88 -3.21 -23.77 -16.34
CA THR A 88 -4.47 -23.55 -15.61
C THR A 88 -4.26 -23.44 -14.11
N LEU A 89 -3.41 -24.26 -13.49
CA LEU A 89 -3.12 -24.13 -12.04
C LEU A 89 -2.40 -22.82 -11.72
N LEU A 90 -1.40 -22.44 -12.51
CA LEU A 90 -0.69 -21.17 -12.33
C LEU A 90 -1.61 -19.97 -12.60
N GLN A 91 -2.49 -20.05 -13.61
CA GLN A 91 -3.51 -19.03 -13.87
C GLN A 91 -4.55 -18.96 -12.74
N GLN A 92 -4.93 -20.08 -12.15
CA GLN A 92 -5.85 -20.14 -11.02
C GLN A 92 -5.22 -19.57 -9.76
N TYR A 93 -3.96 -19.92 -9.46
CA TYR A 93 -3.17 -19.29 -8.40
C TYR A 93 -3.04 -17.79 -8.64
N LYS A 94 -2.67 -17.36 -9.86
CA LYS A 94 -2.58 -15.92 -10.21
C LYS A 94 -3.90 -15.20 -9.97
N ARG A 95 -5.04 -15.77 -10.38
CA ARG A 95 -6.37 -15.19 -10.12
C ARG A 95 -6.70 -15.14 -8.64
N TYR A 96 -6.33 -16.16 -7.88
CA TYR A 96 -6.52 -16.22 -6.44
C TYR A 96 -5.65 -15.21 -5.70
N ALA A 97 -4.36 -15.13 -6.04
CA ALA A 97 -3.39 -14.18 -5.52
C ALA A 97 -3.75 -12.72 -5.85
N LEU A 98 -4.29 -12.45 -7.04
CA LEU A 98 -4.81 -11.13 -7.41
C LEU A 98 -6.11 -10.77 -6.65
N LYS A 99 -6.91 -11.76 -6.25
CA LYS A 99 -8.12 -11.54 -5.45
C LYS A 99 -7.80 -11.39 -3.96
N HIS A 100 -6.77 -12.09 -3.50
CA HIS A 100 -6.30 -12.09 -2.13
C HIS A 100 -4.82 -11.68 -2.10
N THR A 101 -4.58 -10.39 -2.26
CA THR A 101 -3.24 -9.79 -2.38
C THR A 101 -2.30 -10.20 -1.24
N TRP A 102 -2.82 -10.47 -0.04
CA TRP A 102 -2.05 -10.92 1.12
C TRP A 102 -1.46 -12.34 0.97
N VAL A 103 -1.96 -13.17 0.06
CA VAL A 103 -1.51 -14.57 -0.10
C VAL A 103 -0.10 -14.63 -0.69
N THR A 104 0.24 -13.73 -1.62
CA THR A 104 1.57 -13.66 -2.23
C THR A 104 2.67 -13.37 -1.21
N PRO A 105 2.62 -12.26 -0.45
CA PRO A 105 3.64 -11.99 0.56
C PRO A 105 3.61 -13.03 1.70
N LEU A 106 2.44 -13.56 2.07
CA LEU A 106 2.36 -14.68 3.02
C LEU A 106 3.10 -15.91 2.53
N ALA A 107 2.97 -16.28 1.25
CA ALA A 107 3.68 -17.42 0.68
C ALA A 107 5.20 -17.21 0.69
N ILE A 108 5.68 -15.99 0.42
CA ILE A 108 7.09 -15.64 0.51
C ILE A 108 7.60 -15.77 1.95
N ILE A 109 6.87 -15.20 2.92
CA ILE A 109 7.20 -15.29 4.34
C ILE A 109 7.24 -16.75 4.79
N ALA A 110 6.21 -17.53 4.46
CA ALA A 110 6.13 -18.95 4.79
C ALA A 110 7.31 -19.72 4.20
N ALA A 111 7.67 -19.49 2.93
CA ALA A 111 8.81 -20.15 2.30
C ALA A 111 10.13 -19.84 3.02
N VAL A 112 10.39 -18.57 3.38
CA VAL A 112 11.60 -18.16 4.11
C VAL A 112 11.64 -18.80 5.49
N LEU A 113 10.54 -18.74 6.24
CA LEU A 113 10.47 -19.32 7.59
C LEU A 113 10.59 -20.85 7.57
N SER A 114 9.93 -21.53 6.62
CA SER A 114 10.05 -22.98 6.47
C SER A 114 11.46 -23.40 6.10
N LEU A 115 12.12 -22.68 5.19
CA LEU A 115 13.49 -22.99 4.79
C LEU A 115 14.50 -22.73 5.93
N TYR A 116 14.26 -21.72 6.76
CA TYR A 116 15.03 -21.50 7.98
C TYR A 116 14.79 -22.60 9.03
N ALA A 117 13.54 -23.05 9.20
CA ALA A 117 13.19 -24.10 10.16
C ALA A 117 13.84 -25.46 9.85
N ILE A 118 14.17 -25.73 8.58
CA ILE A 118 14.88 -26.95 8.17
C ILE A 118 16.34 -26.94 8.68
N ASN A 119 17.00 -25.77 8.68
CA ASN A 119 18.37 -25.60 9.15
C ASN A 119 18.51 -24.30 9.96
N PRO A 120 18.09 -24.32 11.25
CA PRO A 120 18.18 -23.16 12.12
C PRO A 120 19.63 -23.01 12.61
N SER A 121 20.51 -22.50 11.76
CA SER A 121 21.90 -22.21 12.10
C SER A 121 22.25 -20.75 11.85
N LYS A 122 23.19 -20.20 12.64
CA LYS A 122 23.77 -18.87 12.40
C LYS A 122 24.54 -18.80 11.07
N SER A 123 24.92 -19.95 10.50
CA SER A 123 25.57 -20.05 9.18
C SER A 123 24.60 -19.98 8.01
N ASN A 124 23.30 -20.12 8.24
CA ASN A 124 22.29 -20.04 7.19
C ASN A 124 22.12 -18.57 6.77
N PRO A 125 22.21 -18.23 5.47
CA PRO A 125 21.98 -16.86 5.00
C PRO A 125 20.58 -16.32 5.36
N LEU A 126 19.60 -17.21 5.59
CA LEU A 126 18.26 -16.83 6.04
C LEU A 126 18.22 -16.23 7.44
N HIS A 127 19.23 -16.52 8.27
CA HIS A 127 19.33 -15.92 9.61
C HIS A 127 19.38 -14.38 9.52
N TYR A 128 20.07 -13.83 8.52
CA TYR A 128 20.18 -12.38 8.30
C TYR A 128 18.87 -11.71 7.88
N PHE A 129 17.90 -12.47 7.37
CA PHE A 129 16.58 -11.94 7.03
C PHE A 129 15.64 -11.88 8.24
N ILE A 130 15.89 -12.69 9.27
CA ILE A 130 14.99 -12.82 10.45
C ILE A 130 15.55 -12.06 11.65
N PHE A 131 16.87 -12.12 11.88
CA PHE A 131 17.52 -11.55 13.06
C PHE A 131 18.52 -10.46 12.69
N PRO A 132 18.72 -9.44 13.55
CA PRO A 132 19.75 -8.43 13.34
C PRO A 132 21.14 -9.05 13.15
N ALA A 133 21.84 -8.62 12.10
CA ALA A 133 23.20 -9.06 11.79
C ALA A 133 24.25 -8.30 12.61
N TYR A 134 25.49 -8.80 12.65
CA TYR A 134 26.65 -8.15 13.28
C TYR A 134 26.56 -8.03 14.81
N GLU A 135 26.24 -9.13 15.48
CA GLU A 135 26.39 -9.27 16.93
C GLU A 135 27.88 -9.10 17.29
N LEU A 136 28.19 -8.11 18.15
CA LEU A 136 29.56 -7.90 18.61
C LEU A 136 29.82 -8.77 19.85
N PRO A 137 31.02 -9.37 19.97
CA PRO A 137 31.39 -10.09 21.18
C PRO A 137 31.33 -9.14 22.38
N ARG A 138 30.84 -9.65 23.52
CA ARG A 138 30.82 -8.88 24.77
C ARG A 138 32.25 -8.53 25.12
N GLU A 139 32.49 -7.26 25.43
CA GLU A 139 33.80 -6.81 25.89
C GLU A 139 34.16 -7.55 27.20
N GLU A 140 35.36 -8.11 27.27
CA GLU A 140 35.89 -8.83 28.43
C GLU A 140 35.98 -7.86 29.62
N GLY A 141 35.04 -7.97 30.56
CA GLY A 141 34.92 -7.06 31.72
C GLY A 141 33.59 -6.29 31.82
N SER A 142 32.69 -6.43 30.84
CA SER A 142 31.33 -5.89 30.93
C SER A 142 30.44 -6.66 31.92
N ASP A 143 29.52 -5.96 32.60
CA ASP A 143 28.58 -6.56 33.55
C ASP A 143 27.86 -7.78 32.95
N PRO A 144 27.61 -8.86 33.71
CA PRO A 144 26.94 -10.08 33.21
C PRO A 144 25.55 -9.84 32.58
N GLY A 145 24.93 -8.70 32.88
CA GLY A 145 23.65 -8.24 32.33
C GLY A 145 23.73 -7.15 31.26
N ALA A 146 24.92 -6.79 30.79
CA ALA A 146 25.09 -5.74 29.79
C ALA A 146 24.40 -6.12 28.46
N PRO A 147 23.67 -5.17 27.82
CA PRO A 147 22.93 -5.44 26.60
C PRO A 147 23.89 -5.74 25.43
N VAL A 148 23.51 -6.72 24.61
CA VAL A 148 24.28 -7.11 23.43
C VAL A 148 24.27 -5.98 22.40
N GLN A 149 25.47 -5.59 21.98
CA GLN A 149 25.70 -4.51 21.02
C GLN A 149 25.80 -5.07 19.59
N TYR A 150 25.25 -4.32 18.64
CA TYR A 150 25.26 -4.69 17.22
C TYR A 150 25.92 -3.59 16.39
N GLY A 151 26.78 -4.02 15.46
CA GLY A 151 27.41 -3.15 14.46
C GLY A 151 26.49 -2.85 13.28
N LYS A 152 26.99 -2.10 12.30
CA LYS A 152 26.30 -1.80 11.03
C LYS A 152 26.91 -2.61 9.90
N GLY A 153 26.11 -3.05 8.93
CA GLY A 153 26.68 -3.61 7.71
C GLY A 153 25.65 -3.97 6.62
N PRO A 154 26.11 -4.39 5.43
CA PRO A 154 25.24 -4.60 4.27
C PRO A 154 24.16 -5.67 4.46
N TRP A 155 24.36 -6.60 5.39
CA TRP A 155 23.36 -7.63 5.72
C TRP A 155 22.12 -7.06 6.40
N ASP A 156 22.16 -5.82 6.89
CA ASP A 156 20.98 -5.11 7.41
C ASP A 156 19.94 -4.87 6.30
N PHE A 157 20.35 -4.74 5.03
CA PHE A 157 19.42 -4.65 3.89
C PHE A 157 18.62 -5.94 3.69
N ALA A 158 19.20 -7.12 4.01
CA ALA A 158 18.48 -8.38 3.93
C ALA A 158 17.34 -8.40 4.96
N LEU A 159 17.62 -8.01 6.20
CA LEU A 159 16.62 -7.84 7.25
C LEU A 159 15.50 -6.89 6.79
N VAL A 160 15.86 -5.68 6.35
CA VAL A 160 14.89 -4.67 5.87
C VAL A 160 14.04 -5.24 4.73
N SER A 161 14.65 -5.91 3.75
CA SER A 161 13.91 -6.47 2.61
C SER A 161 12.88 -7.53 3.01
N PHE A 162 13.20 -8.38 3.99
CA PHE A 162 12.24 -9.35 4.52
C PHE A 162 11.10 -8.66 5.26
N TYR A 163 11.43 -7.69 6.11
CA TYR A 163 10.43 -6.95 6.88
C TYR A 163 9.54 -6.06 6.00
N ILE A 164 10.01 -5.58 4.84
CA ILE A 164 9.15 -4.94 3.81
C ILE A 164 8.04 -5.91 3.38
N VAL A 165 8.37 -7.18 3.14
CA VAL A 165 7.39 -8.21 2.75
C VAL A 165 6.44 -8.50 3.90
N VAL A 166 6.94 -8.60 5.14
CA VAL A 166 6.14 -8.81 6.36
C VAL A 166 5.16 -7.66 6.59
N LEU A 167 5.62 -6.41 6.48
CA LEU A 167 4.80 -5.21 6.63
C LEU A 167 3.76 -5.10 5.52
N SER A 168 4.14 -5.40 4.27
CA SER A 168 3.22 -5.47 3.14
C SER A 168 2.12 -6.51 3.35
N PHE A 169 2.47 -7.71 3.84
CA PHE A 169 1.50 -8.74 4.22
C PHE A 169 0.57 -8.23 5.32
N THR A 170 1.15 -7.72 6.40
CA THR A 170 0.41 -7.28 7.60
C THR A 170 -0.59 -6.19 7.22
N ARG A 171 -0.16 -5.25 6.39
CA ARG A 171 -1.01 -4.18 5.85
C ARG A 171 -2.18 -4.74 5.06
N GLU A 172 -1.92 -5.56 4.04
CA GLU A 172 -2.99 -6.16 3.23
C GLU A 172 -3.92 -7.05 4.05
N PHE A 173 -3.38 -7.78 5.03
CA PHE A 173 -4.15 -8.64 5.92
C PHE A 173 -5.09 -7.82 6.81
N ILE A 174 -4.57 -6.79 7.50
CA ILE A 174 -5.37 -5.88 8.35
C ILE A 174 -6.45 -5.19 7.51
N MET A 175 -6.08 -4.62 6.36
CA MET A 175 -6.99 -3.95 5.45
C MET A 175 -8.15 -4.87 5.01
N GLN A 176 -7.84 -6.07 4.53
CA GLN A 176 -8.84 -6.96 3.94
C GLN A 176 -9.65 -7.75 4.96
N LYS A 177 -9.05 -8.19 6.07
CA LYS A 177 -9.67 -9.08 7.07
C LYS A 177 -10.28 -8.36 8.25
N PHE A 178 -9.75 -7.22 8.66
CA PHE A 178 -10.25 -6.48 9.83
C PHE A 178 -10.97 -5.20 9.41
N LEU A 179 -10.32 -4.33 8.65
CA LEU A 179 -10.85 -2.99 8.37
C LEU A 179 -11.98 -3.00 7.35
N ARG A 180 -11.87 -3.80 6.29
CA ARG A 180 -12.92 -3.93 5.28
C ARG A 180 -14.27 -4.44 5.82
N PRO A 181 -14.34 -5.51 6.64
CA PRO A 181 -15.60 -5.90 7.24
C PRO A 181 -16.09 -4.88 8.27
N LEU A 182 -15.19 -4.23 9.02
CA LEU A 182 -15.57 -3.18 9.96
C LEU A 182 -16.22 -1.98 9.23
N ALA A 183 -15.62 -1.50 8.14
CA ALA A 183 -16.15 -0.42 7.32
C ALA A 183 -17.56 -0.73 6.76
N ARG A 184 -17.81 -2.01 6.41
CA ARG A 184 -19.14 -2.47 5.96
C ARG A 184 -20.14 -2.53 7.10
N LYS A 185 -19.73 -3.02 8.28
CA LYS A 185 -20.57 -3.06 9.48
C LYS A 185 -20.94 -1.65 9.94
N SER A 186 -20.06 -0.67 9.79
CA SER A 186 -20.31 0.75 10.07
C SER A 186 -21.24 1.43 9.06
N GLY A 187 -21.80 0.71 8.07
CA GLY A 187 -22.80 1.25 7.15
C GLY A 187 -22.24 2.13 6.02
N LEU A 188 -20.92 2.19 5.82
CA LEU A 188 -20.34 2.96 4.72
C LEU A 188 -20.68 2.30 3.38
N LYS A 189 -21.60 2.89 2.61
CA LYS A 189 -22.02 2.35 1.30
C LYS A 189 -21.05 2.66 0.16
N SER A 190 -20.37 3.82 0.21
CA SER A 190 -19.44 4.25 -0.84
C SER A 190 -18.08 3.58 -0.73
N ARG A 191 -17.57 3.06 -1.85
CA ARG A 191 -16.23 2.45 -1.96
C ARG A 191 -15.11 3.42 -1.62
N ALA A 192 -15.19 4.67 -2.09
CA ALA A 192 -14.19 5.69 -1.80
C ALA A 192 -14.13 6.02 -0.30
N LYS A 193 -15.30 6.12 0.37
CA LYS A 193 -15.36 6.34 1.81
C LYS A 193 -14.82 5.15 2.60
N GLN A 194 -15.12 3.92 2.16
CA GLN A 194 -14.53 2.71 2.75
C GLN A 194 -13.00 2.75 2.64
N SER A 195 -12.45 3.10 1.47
CA SER A 195 -11.00 3.18 1.26
C SER A 195 -10.33 4.14 2.25
N ARG A 196 -10.83 5.38 2.33
CA ARG A 196 -10.28 6.41 3.22
C ARG A 196 -10.37 6.00 4.69
N PHE A 197 -11.50 5.42 5.11
CA PHE A 197 -11.63 4.91 6.47
C PHE A 197 -10.61 3.83 6.78
N MET A 198 -10.40 2.87 5.86
CA MET A 198 -9.42 1.81 6.04
C MET A 198 -7.99 2.36 6.12
N GLU A 199 -7.64 3.32 5.27
CA GLU A 199 -6.32 4.00 5.30
C GLU A 199 -6.06 4.70 6.63
N GLN A 200 -7.01 5.52 7.08
CA GLN A 200 -6.85 6.26 8.35
C GLN A 200 -6.81 5.32 9.56
N MET A 201 -7.66 4.29 9.57
CA MET A 201 -7.69 3.32 10.66
C MET A 201 -6.42 2.47 10.71
N TYR A 202 -5.85 2.12 9.55
CA TYR A 202 -4.56 1.43 9.51
C TYR A 202 -3.44 2.29 10.09
N THR A 203 -3.38 3.58 9.73
CA THR A 203 -2.41 4.51 10.30
C THR A 203 -2.57 4.64 11.82
N ALA A 204 -3.79 4.72 12.32
CA ALA A 204 -4.06 4.75 13.76
C ALA A 204 -3.60 3.46 14.46
N ILE A 205 -3.85 2.29 13.87
CA ILE A 205 -3.37 1.01 14.37
C ILE A 205 -1.84 0.98 14.39
N TYR A 206 -1.20 1.39 13.30
CA TYR A 206 0.26 1.43 13.18
C TYR A 206 0.89 2.27 14.29
N PHE A 207 0.45 3.52 14.46
CA PHE A 207 0.95 4.38 15.52
C PHE A 207 0.57 3.90 16.92
N GLY A 208 -0.58 3.26 17.08
CA GLY A 208 -1.03 2.70 18.35
C GLY A 208 -0.14 1.57 18.87
N PHE A 209 0.50 0.80 17.99
CA PHE A 209 1.46 -0.24 18.38
C PHE A 209 2.91 0.26 18.40
N LEU A 210 3.34 0.95 17.34
CA LEU A 210 4.75 1.30 17.18
C LEU A 210 5.14 2.56 17.94
N GLY A 211 4.21 3.49 18.19
CA GLY A 211 4.47 4.65 19.05
C GLY A 211 4.91 4.24 20.46
N PRO A 212 4.10 3.46 21.20
CA PRO A 212 4.49 2.96 22.52
C PRO A 212 5.73 2.06 22.49
N CYS A 213 5.89 1.22 21.46
CA CYS A 213 7.09 0.40 21.30
C CYS A 213 8.35 1.26 21.11
N GLY A 214 8.29 2.31 20.30
CA GLY A 214 9.37 3.26 20.11
C GLY A 214 9.71 4.01 21.40
N LEU A 215 8.70 4.43 22.17
CA LEU A 215 8.92 5.04 23.49
C LEU A 215 9.60 4.06 24.45
N TYR A 216 9.21 2.79 24.46
CA TYR A 216 9.88 1.77 25.28
C TYR A 216 11.33 1.55 24.87
N VAL A 217 11.62 1.50 23.56
CA VAL A 217 13.00 1.39 23.07
C VAL A 217 13.81 2.62 23.45
N MET A 218 13.22 3.81 23.34
CA MET A 218 13.85 5.08 23.66
C MET A 218 14.15 5.23 25.16
N SER A 219 13.30 4.71 26.05
CA SER A 219 13.52 4.79 27.51
C SER A 219 14.75 4.02 27.99
N ARG A 220 15.23 3.08 27.18
CA ARG A 220 16.43 2.28 27.47
C ARG A 220 17.71 2.92 26.93
N THR A 221 17.62 4.09 26.32
CA THR A 221 18.74 4.84 25.76
C THR A 221 18.92 6.19 26.46
N PRO A 222 20.13 6.78 26.46
CA PRO A 222 20.39 8.12 27.02
C PRO A 222 19.64 9.24 26.28
N VAL A 223 18.97 8.93 25.17
CA VAL A 223 18.19 9.85 24.33
C VAL A 223 16.75 10.03 24.85
N TRP A 224 16.39 9.41 25.99
CA TRP A 224 15.06 9.54 26.59
C TRP A 224 14.57 11.00 26.65
N TYR A 225 13.29 11.20 26.31
CA TYR A 225 12.65 12.52 26.23
C TYR A 225 13.34 13.52 25.28
N PHE A 226 13.98 13.03 24.22
CA PHE A 226 14.69 13.82 23.22
C PHE A 226 15.86 14.62 23.82
N ASN A 227 16.53 14.05 24.82
CA ASN A 227 17.72 14.64 25.40
C ASN A 227 18.86 14.72 24.37
N THR A 228 19.18 15.95 23.93
CA THR A 228 20.23 16.20 22.95
C THR A 228 21.62 15.94 23.51
N HIS A 229 21.84 16.11 24.82
CA HIS A 229 23.13 15.83 25.45
C HIS A 229 23.48 14.35 25.35
N GLY A 230 22.56 13.47 25.76
CA GLY A 230 22.74 12.02 25.68
C GLY A 230 22.86 11.48 24.25
N MET A 231 22.44 12.26 23.25
CA MET A 231 22.65 11.93 21.83
C MET A 231 24.11 12.14 21.40
N TYR A 232 24.79 13.17 21.91
CA TYR A 232 26.19 13.48 21.56
C TYR A 232 27.21 12.85 22.51
N GLU A 233 26.77 12.43 23.69
CA GLU A 233 27.60 11.73 24.66
C GLU A 233 28.12 10.40 24.06
N GLY A 234 29.44 10.21 24.01
CA GLY A 234 30.06 9.01 23.43
C GLY A 234 30.12 8.98 21.90
N PHE A 235 29.91 10.12 21.22
CA PHE A 235 30.05 10.19 19.77
C PHE A 235 31.49 9.85 19.32
N PRO A 236 31.68 9.03 18.26
CA PRO A 236 30.68 8.46 17.37
C PRO A 236 30.06 7.13 17.87
N HIS A 237 28.72 7.05 17.85
CA HIS A 237 27.97 5.82 18.13
C HIS A 237 28.17 4.77 17.03
N LYS A 238 29.13 3.86 17.24
CA LYS A 238 29.43 2.77 16.30
C LYS A 238 28.56 1.53 16.51
N THR A 239 27.94 1.41 17.67
CA THR A 239 27.16 0.22 18.07
C THR A 239 25.82 0.62 18.66
N HIS A 240 24.84 -0.27 18.54
CA HIS A 240 23.52 -0.07 19.12
C HIS A 240 23.03 -1.34 19.82
N GLU A 241 22.24 -1.16 20.87
CA GLU A 241 21.51 -2.28 21.48
C GLU A 241 20.62 -2.97 20.43
N GLY A 242 20.53 -4.29 20.49
CA GLY A 242 19.77 -5.10 19.52
C GLY A 242 18.32 -4.66 19.33
N MET A 243 17.62 -4.29 20.40
CA MET A 243 16.24 -3.78 20.30
C MET A 243 16.16 -2.45 19.56
N PHE A 244 17.09 -1.53 19.85
CA PHE A 244 17.16 -0.25 19.17
C PHE A 244 17.48 -0.42 17.68
N LYS A 245 18.48 -1.26 17.36
CA LYS A 245 18.84 -1.57 15.98
C LYS A 245 17.67 -2.19 15.22
N PHE A 246 17.01 -3.19 15.81
CA PHE A 246 15.85 -3.82 15.20
C PHE A 246 14.73 -2.82 14.95
N TYR A 247 14.37 -2.02 15.95
CA TYR A 247 13.32 -1.01 15.82
C TYR A 247 13.64 0.00 14.72
N TYR A 248 14.89 0.47 14.64
CA TYR A 248 15.34 1.38 13.59
C TYR A 248 15.24 0.78 12.19
N LEU A 249 15.74 -0.44 11.99
CA LEU A 249 15.66 -1.14 10.70
C LEU A 249 14.23 -1.52 10.31
N PHE A 250 13.42 -1.89 11.30
CA PHE A 250 12.01 -2.19 11.11
C PHE A 250 11.23 -0.94 10.69
N GLN A 251 11.50 0.21 11.31
CA GLN A 251 10.92 1.49 10.91
C GLN A 251 11.38 1.92 9.52
N ALA A 252 12.62 1.59 9.12
CA ALA A 252 13.10 1.83 7.75
C ALA A 252 12.42 0.93 6.70
N ALA A 253 11.82 -0.19 7.11
CA ALA A 253 11.08 -1.10 6.24
C ALA A 253 9.61 -0.70 6.03
N TYR A 254 9.08 0.24 6.83
CA TYR A 254 7.71 0.74 6.74
C TYR A 254 7.59 1.91 5.76
#